data_AF-A0A167TTI5-F1
#
_entry.id   AF-A0A167TTI5-F1
#
_cell.length_a   1.000
_cell.length_b   1.000
_cell.length_c   1.000
_cell.angle_alpha   90.00
_cell.angle_beta   90.00
_cell.angle_gamma   90.00
#
_symmetry.space_group_name_H-M   'P 1'
#
loop_
_entity.id
_entity.type
_entity.pdbx_description
1 polymer ?
#
loop_
_entity_poly.entity_id
_entity_poly.type
_entity_poly.pdbx_seq_one_letter_code
_entity_poly.pdbx_strand_id
1 'polypeptide(L)'
;MNVLEKDRQLAEKIMEFGALCLHQARLEWLHDQFDEAEKWAKEFLRCKRDLDELIRQKKRHDELVRLVETMKERGIDVMLVMRKGNEE
;
A
#
# COMPACT_ATOMS: atom_id res chain seq x y z
N MET A 1 14.73 -0.10 5.48
CA MET A 1 13.36 -0.61 5.30
C MET A 1 13.36 -1.41 4.01
N ASN A 2 13.13 -2.73 4.05
CA ASN A 2 13.27 -3.58 2.86
C ASN A 2 11.91 -3.69 2.17
N VAL A 3 11.67 -2.99 1.06
CA VAL A 3 10.37 -2.98 0.36
C VAL A 3 10.38 -4.05 -0.73
N LEU A 4 9.35 -4.89 -0.80
CA LEU A 4 9.24 -5.85 -1.89
C LEU A 4 9.07 -5.09 -3.21
N GLU A 5 9.80 -5.51 -4.24
CA GLU A 5 9.78 -4.85 -5.55
C GLU A 5 8.36 -4.70 -6.12
N LYS A 6 7.50 -5.70 -5.86
CA LYS A 6 6.08 -5.66 -6.23
C LYS A 6 5.31 -4.52 -5.53
N ASP A 7 5.56 -4.29 -4.25
CA ASP A 7 4.90 -3.22 -3.48
C ASP A 7 5.38 -1.85 -3.96
N ARG A 8 6.66 -1.74 -4.30
CA ARG A 8 7.23 -0.53 -4.90
C ARG A 8 6.57 -0.20 -6.24
N GLN A 9 6.51 -1.16 -7.16
CA GLN A 9 5.88 -0.98 -8.47
C GLN A 9 4.40 -0.62 -8.35
N LEU A 10 3.70 -1.22 -7.39
CA LEU A 10 2.31 -0.88 -7.11
C LEU A 10 2.17 0.56 -6.58
N ALA A 11 3.03 0.96 -5.63
CA ALA A 11 3.04 2.32 -5.11
C ALA A 11 3.36 3.35 -6.20
N GLU A 12 4.33 3.08 -7.07
CA GLU A 12 4.68 3.93 -8.21
C GLU A 12 3.48 4.13 -9.15
N LYS A 13 2.80 3.05 -9.54
CA LYS A 13 1.58 3.12 -10.37
C LYS A 13 0.47 3.94 -9.72
N ILE A 14 0.23 3.76 -8.42
CA ILE A 14 -0.80 4.50 -7.70
C ILE A 14 -0.43 5.99 -7.62
N MET A 15 0.85 6.32 -7.39
CA MET A 15 1.31 7.71 -7.38
C MET A 15 1.17 8.38 -8.75
N GLU A 16 1.60 7.71 -9.82
CA GLU A 16 1.48 8.21 -11.19
C GLU A 16 0.02 8.49 -11.55
N PHE A 17 -0.87 7.54 -11.27
CA PHE A 17 -2.30 7.72 -11.53
C PHE A 17 -2.93 8.81 -10.65
N GLY A 18 -2.54 8.90 -9.38
CA GLY A 18 -3.00 9.97 -8.48
C GLY A 18 -2.56 11.37 -8.93
N ALA A 19 -1.34 11.51 -9.43
CA ALA A 19 -0.85 12.77 -10.00
C ALA A 19 -1.63 13.17 -11.25
N LEU A 20 -1.94 12.20 -12.12
CA LEU A 20 -2.81 12.42 -13.29
C LEU A 20 -4.21 12.86 -12.86
N CYS A 21 -4.81 12.23 -11.84
CA CYS A 21 -6.13 12.62 -11.33
C CYS A 21 -6.15 14.07 -10.86
N LEU A 22 -5.13 14.52 -10.12
CA LEU A 22 -5.04 15.92 -9.68
C LEU A 22 -4.90 16.89 -10.86
N HIS A 23 -4.09 16.52 -11.86
CA HIS A 23 -3.93 17.32 -13.06
C HIS A 23 -5.26 17.49 -13.80
N GLN A 24 -5.99 16.38 -13.99
CA GLN A 24 -7.28 16.38 -14.66
C GLN A 24 -8.32 17.17 -13.86
N ALA A 25 -8.40 16.98 -12.53
CA ALA A 25 -9.30 17.77 -11.68
C ALA A 25 -9.09 19.28 -11.85
N ARG A 26 -7.83 19.73 -11.91
CA ARG A 26 -7.50 21.13 -12.17
C ARG A 26 -7.92 21.57 -13.58
N LEU A 27 -7.71 20.73 -14.59
CA LEU A 27 -8.11 21.04 -15.97
C LEU A 27 -9.63 21.21 -16.08
N GLU A 28 -10.41 20.28 -15.55
CA GLU A 28 -11.88 20.35 -15.58
C GLU A 28 -12.39 21.59 -14.85
N TRP A 29 -11.78 21.92 -13.71
CA TRP A 29 -12.09 23.15 -12.97
C TRP A 29 -11.87 24.42 -13.81
N LEU A 30 -10.78 24.49 -14.58
CA LEU A 30 -10.50 25.63 -15.45
C LEU A 30 -11.47 25.75 -16.64
N HIS A 31 -12.20 24.68 -16.98
CA HIS A 31 -13.20 24.65 -18.05
C HIS A 31 -14.65 24.68 -17.51
N ASP A 32 -14.82 25.09 -16.25
CA ASP A 32 -16.11 25.16 -15.55
C ASP A 32 -16.86 23.81 -15.48
N GLN A 33 -16.16 22.69 -15.67
CA GLN A 33 -16.70 21.32 -15.53
C GLN A 33 -16.55 20.84 -14.07
N PHE A 34 -17.30 21.46 -13.16
CA PHE A 34 -17.10 21.25 -11.72
C PHE A 34 -17.43 19.82 -11.25
N ASP A 35 -18.44 19.18 -11.84
CA ASP A 35 -18.81 17.80 -11.50
C ASP A 35 -17.70 16.82 -11.91
N GLU A 36 -17.10 17.01 -13.08
CA GLU A 36 -15.95 16.24 -13.58
C GLU A 36 -14.71 16.51 -12.71
N ALA A 37 -14.47 17.78 -12.34
CA ALA A 37 -13.39 18.13 -11.42
C ALA A 37 -13.54 17.41 -10.07
N GLU A 38 -14.76 17.34 -9.52
CA GLU A 38 -15.04 16.64 -8.28
C GLU A 38 -14.82 15.12 -8.41
N LYS A 39 -15.21 14.50 -9.54
CA LYS A 39 -14.97 13.08 -9.80
C LYS A 39 -13.47 12.76 -9.79
N TRP A 40 -12.66 13.55 -10.47
CA TRP A 40 -11.20 13.35 -10.50
C TRP A 40 -10.54 13.59 -9.14
N ALA A 41 -11.02 14.58 -8.37
CA ALA A 41 -10.56 14.80 -7.01
C ALA A 41 -10.88 13.60 -6.09
N LYS A 42 -12.06 12.97 -6.24
CA LYS A 42 -12.44 11.75 -5.51
C LYS A 42 -11.54 10.56 -5.87
N GLU A 43 -11.16 10.40 -7.14
CA GLU A 43 -10.21 9.35 -7.54
C GLU A 43 -8.81 9.60 -6.97
N PHE A 44 -8.32 10.83 -6.94
CA PHE A 44 -7.08 11.15 -6.24
C PHE A 44 -7.13 10.77 -4.74
N LEU A 45 -8.24 11.08 -4.06
CA LEU A 45 -8.42 10.71 -2.65
C LEU A 45 -8.51 9.19 -2.45
N ARG A 46 -8.96 8.44 -3.45
CA ARG A 46 -8.88 6.97 -3.46
C ARG A 46 -7.42 6.52 -3.59
N CYS A 47 -6.64 7.06 -4.53
CA CYS A 47 -5.21 6.73 -4.66
C CYS A 47 -4.45 6.94 -3.34
N LYS A 48 -4.73 8.05 -2.63
CA LYS A 48 -4.15 8.32 -1.32
C LYS A 48 -4.48 7.21 -0.31
N ARG A 49 -5.75 6.79 -0.23
CA ARG A 49 -6.18 5.70 0.67
C ARG A 49 -5.50 4.38 0.35
N ASP A 50 -5.31 4.08 -0.93
CA ASP A 50 -4.62 2.87 -1.36
C ASP A 50 -3.13 2.90 -0.95
N LEU A 51 -2.45 4.05 -1.09
CA LEU A 51 -1.09 4.24 -0.57
C LEU A 51 -1.01 4.11 0.96
N ASP A 52 -1.97 4.69 1.68
CA ASP A 52 -2.04 4.58 3.14
C ASP A 52 -2.23 3.12 3.60
N GLU A 53 -2.97 2.31 2.85
CA GLU A 53 -3.09 0.87 3.12
C GLU A 53 -1.79 0.12 2.84
N LEU A 54 -1.08 0.42 1.75
CA LEU A 54 0.23 -0.18 1.47
C LEU A 54 1.23 0.11 2.60
N ILE A 55 1.25 1.34 3.10
CA ILE A 55 2.09 1.72 4.26
C ILE A 55 1.70 0.91 5.50
N ARG A 56 0.40 0.74 5.77
CA ARG A 56 -0.08 -0.05 6.92
C ARG A 56 0.30 -1.53 6.79
N GLN A 57 0.15 -2.12 5.61
CA GLN A 57 0.57 -3.49 5.33
C GLN A 57 2.07 -3.67 5.56
N LYS A 58 2.88 -2.72 5.10
CA LYS A 58 4.33 -2.78 5.28
C LYS A 58 4.74 -2.70 6.75
N LYS A 59 4.11 -1.81 7.53
CA LYS A 59 4.34 -1.72 8.98
C LYS A 59 4.02 -3.03 9.70
N ARG A 60 2.87 -3.64 9.42
CA ARG A 60 2.48 -4.95 9.97
C ARG A 60 3.50 -6.04 9.60
N HIS A 61 3.95 -6.06 8.34
CA HIS A 61 4.96 -7.01 7.90
C HIS A 61 6.30 -6.81 8.63
N ASP A 62 6.77 -5.57 8.78
CA ASP A 62 8.03 -5.27 9.48
C ASP A 62 7.95 -5.64 10.98
N GLU A 63 6.80 -5.47 11.61
CA GLU A 63 6.55 -5.93 12.98
C GLU A 63 6.62 -7.46 13.09
N LEU A 64 6.01 -8.19 12.15
CA LEU A 64 6.05 -9.65 12.12
C LEU A 64 7.47 -10.17 11.89
N VAL A 65 8.24 -9.54 11.00
CA VAL A 65 9.64 -9.92 10.75
C VAL A 65 10.46 -9.78 12.03
N ARG A 66 10.34 -8.65 12.75
CA ARG A 66 11.03 -8.43 14.04
C ARG A 66 10.63 -9.46 15.09
N LEU A 67 9.36 -9.83 15.15
CA LEU A 67 8.88 -10.86 16.08
C LEU A 67 9.51 -12.22 15.76
N VAL A 68 9.53 -12.61 14.49
CA VAL A 68 10.15 -13.87 14.03
C VAL A 68 11.66 -13.88 14.31
N GLU A 69 12.36 -12.78 14.09
CA GLU A 69 13.78 -12.63 14.43
C GLU A 69 14.00 -12.81 15.95
N THR A 70 13.19 -12.14 16.78
CA THR A 70 13.26 -12.28 18.25
C THR A 70 12.99 -13.72 18.72
N MET A 71 12.05 -14.42 18.07
CA MET A 71 11.75 -15.82 18.39
C MET A 71 12.91 -16.75 18.00
N LYS A 72 13.54 -16.52 16.85
CA LYS A 72 14.73 -17.26 16.41
C LYS A 72 15.91 -17.07 17.37
N GLU A 73 16.15 -15.84 17.84
CA GLU A 73 17.19 -15.56 18.84
C GLU A 73 16.96 -16.33 20.16
N ARG A 74 15.71 -16.59 20.51
CA ARG A 74 15.31 -17.39 21.68
C ARG A 74 15.30 -18.90 21.41
N GLY A 75 15.79 -19.34 20.26
CA GLY A 75 15.85 -20.76 19.88
C GLY A 75 14.50 -21.36 19.46
N ILE A 76 13.49 -20.54 19.16
CA ILE A 76 12.17 -21.00 18.69
C ILE A 76 12.19 -21.03 17.16
N ASP A 77 12.09 -22.22 16.57
CA ASP A 77 11.98 -22.37 15.11
C ASP A 77 10.53 -22.20 14.65
N VAL A 78 10.25 -21.03 14.08
CA VAL A 78 8.91 -20.66 13.57
C VAL A 78 8.53 -21.44 12.31
N MET A 79 9.49 -21.99 11.55
CA MET A 79 9.21 -22.78 10.34
C MET A 79 8.50 -24.10 10.65
N LEU A 80 8.74 -24.67 11.84
CA LEU A 80 8.08 -25.89 12.32
C LEU A 80 6.59 -25.66 12.64
N VAL A 81 6.20 -24.45 13.04
CA VAL A 81 4.81 -24.12 13.42
C VAL A 81 3.93 -23.93 12.18
N MET A 82 4.46 -23.33 11.09
CA MET A 82 3.69 -23.13 9.85
C MET A 82 3.29 -24.43 9.14
N ARG A 83 4.08 -25.51 9.27
CA ARG A 83 3.73 -26.80 8.64
C ARG A 83 2.54 -27.50 9.31
N LYS A 84 2.41 -27.42 10.64
CA LYS A 84 1.29 -28.05 11.36
C LYS A 84 -0.06 -27.38 11.12
N GLY A 85 -0.09 -26.10 10.73
CA GLY A 85 -1.34 -25.38 10.45
C GLY A 85 -1.92 -25.59 9.05
N ASN A 86 -1.19 -26.24 8.15
CA ASN A 86 -1.64 -26.53 6.78
C ASN A 86 -1.99 -28.02 6.56
N GLU A 87 -2.08 -28.80 7.64
CA GLU A 87 -2.45 -30.23 7.63
C GLU A 87 -3.90 -30.48 8.11
N GLU A 88 -4.69 -29.42 8.33
CA GLU A 88 -6.14 -29.48 8.62
C GLU A 88 -6.94 -28.84 7.48
#